data_AF-A0A3Q3QRQ6-F1
#
_entry.id   AF-A0A3Q3QRQ6-F1
#
_cell.length_a   1.000
_cell.length_b   1.000
_cell.length_c   1.000
_cell.angle_alpha   90.00
_cell.angle_beta   90.00
_cell.angle_gamma   90.00
#
_symmetry.space_group_name_H-M   'P 1'
#
loop_
_entity.id
_entity.type
_entity.pdbx_description
1 polymer ?
#
loop_
_entity_poly.entity_id
_entity_poly.type
_entity_poly.pdbx_seq_one_letter_code
_entity_poly.pdbx_strand_id
1 'polypeptide(L)'
;MMSHFLKFSVLLEKYRTPLVIASCGVMFAVNISYHVFPDQTYRQLYQAWYQGQPATLSEKLEDVFQQVLKDYGIRSPKNFSAFASFGFHPVGAGIPWLPAGAQIGIPANFNSTTDDSSGITNRTILINGKMVDWNSDAGSALKEALVFSLDAQKFAIAREVARLQSGGLVLKAAVAPFCLGGVWVYSVFLKQVFGLHAGPLLFRGAVNVVALCLGAVSYFLASDAVNQWIDYSSDRHAAGVSHDYAKGGLEFYDKILSRNKTLRSLMGQMGEEVYAPSGNLFPAHLLQLKHTPYTSRREGILALLKEEKT
;
A
#
# COMPACT_ATOMS: atom_id res chain seq x y z
N MET A 1 -26.57 -46.98 11.89
CA MET A 1 -25.66 -46.22 10.99
C MET A 1 -25.50 -44.81 11.55
N MET A 2 -24.30 -44.45 12.01
CA MET A 2 -24.02 -43.09 12.47
C MET A 2 -24.12 -42.15 11.28
N SER A 3 -25.05 -41.18 11.33
CA SER A 3 -25.28 -40.18 10.28
C SER A 3 -23.95 -39.57 9.85
N HIS A 4 -23.75 -39.39 8.53
CA HIS A 4 -22.56 -38.75 7.96
C HIS A 4 -22.22 -37.41 8.64
N PHE A 5 -23.26 -36.70 9.10
CA PHE A 5 -23.14 -35.44 9.84
C PHE A 5 -22.44 -35.60 11.21
N LEU A 6 -22.72 -36.67 11.93
CA LEU A 6 -22.14 -36.96 13.25
C LEU A 6 -20.67 -37.37 13.11
N LYS A 7 -20.32 -38.16 12.08
CA LYS A 7 -18.93 -38.48 11.78
C LYS A 7 -18.13 -37.23 11.40
N PHE A 8 -18.70 -36.34 10.60
CA PHE A 8 -18.08 -35.07 10.21
C PHE A 8 -17.87 -34.13 11.41
N SER A 9 -18.86 -34.02 12.31
CA SER A 9 -18.75 -33.20 13.54
C SER A 9 -17.65 -33.70 14.49
N VAL A 10 -17.55 -35.01 14.70
CA VAL A 10 -16.49 -35.61 15.55
C VAL A 10 -15.10 -35.38 14.94
N LEU A 11 -15.00 -35.43 13.61
CA LEU A 11 -13.76 -35.19 12.89
C LEU A 11 -13.35 -33.70 12.96
N LEU A 12 -14.31 -32.78 12.81
CA LEU A 12 -14.10 -31.35 13.01
C LEU A 12 -13.66 -30.99 14.43
N GLU A 13 -14.24 -31.64 15.44
CA GLU A 13 -13.87 -31.41 16.84
C GLU A 13 -12.44 -31.90 17.14
N LYS A 14 -12.07 -33.07 16.60
CA LYS A 14 -10.72 -33.63 16.72
C LYS A 14 -9.65 -32.80 16.00
N TYR A 15 -9.96 -32.23 14.83
CA TYR A 15 -8.99 -31.50 13.99
C TYR A 15 -9.15 -29.97 14.04
N ARG A 16 -9.89 -29.44 15.01
CA ARG A 16 -10.17 -27.99 15.11
C ARG A 16 -8.91 -27.13 15.19
N THR A 17 -7.97 -27.47 16.07
CA THR A 17 -6.74 -26.68 16.26
C THR A 17 -5.81 -26.79 15.04
N PRO A 18 -5.51 -28.00 14.51
CA PRO A 18 -4.77 -28.12 13.25
C PRO A 18 -5.41 -27.36 12.09
N LEU A 19 -6.74 -27.36 11.98
CA LEU A 19 -7.47 -26.64 10.94
C LEU A 19 -7.26 -25.13 11.05
N VAL A 20 -7.39 -24.55 12.26
CA VAL A 20 -7.15 -23.12 12.48
C VAL A 20 -5.71 -22.74 12.15
N ILE A 21 -4.74 -23.55 12.58
CA ILE A 21 -3.32 -23.31 12.28
C ILE A 21 -3.08 -23.36 10.76
N ALA A 22 -3.62 -24.37 10.08
CA ALA A 22 -3.51 -24.49 8.63
C ALA A 22 -4.16 -23.29 7.91
N SER A 23 -5.36 -22.87 8.34
CA SER A 23 -6.04 -21.69 7.78
C SER A 23 -5.23 -20.40 7.99
N CYS A 24 -4.64 -20.20 9.18
CA CYS A 24 -3.77 -19.06 9.44
C CYS A 24 -2.52 -19.09 8.53
N GLY A 25 -1.90 -20.26 8.39
CA GLY A 25 -0.73 -20.45 7.52
C GLY A 25 -1.05 -20.15 6.05
N VAL A 26 -2.18 -20.66 5.53
CA VAL A 26 -2.63 -20.40 4.17
C VAL A 26 -2.93 -18.91 3.97
N MET A 27 -3.66 -18.26 4.89
CA MET A 27 -3.95 -16.83 4.78
C MET A 27 -2.68 -15.97 4.77
N PHE A 28 -1.72 -16.28 5.65
CA PHE A 28 -0.42 -15.60 5.65
C PHE A 28 0.30 -15.79 4.32
N ALA A 29 0.40 -17.03 3.84
CA ALA A 29 1.08 -17.37 2.59
C ALA A 29 0.45 -16.64 1.39
N VAL A 30 -0.87 -16.59 1.30
CA VAL A 30 -1.59 -15.85 0.25
C VAL A 30 -1.26 -14.36 0.33
N ASN A 31 -1.35 -13.75 1.52
CA ASN A 31 -1.12 -12.32 1.70
C ASN A 31 0.34 -11.90 1.45
N ILE A 32 1.31 -12.76 1.70
CA ILE A 32 2.74 -12.43 1.50
C ILE A 32 3.26 -12.86 0.12
N SER A 33 2.52 -13.69 -0.62
CA SER A 33 2.98 -14.34 -1.86
C SER A 33 3.59 -13.38 -2.89
N TYR A 34 2.92 -12.25 -3.16
CA TYR A 34 3.39 -11.26 -4.13
C TYR A 34 4.61 -10.45 -3.66
N HIS A 35 4.92 -10.50 -2.37
CA HIS A 35 6.17 -9.96 -1.79
C HIS A 35 7.30 -10.99 -1.74
N VAL A 36 6.99 -12.29 -1.77
CA VAL A 36 8.01 -13.34 -1.87
C VAL A 36 8.47 -13.52 -3.33
N PHE A 37 7.56 -13.35 -4.28
CA PHE A 37 7.80 -13.52 -5.72
C PHE A 37 7.45 -12.25 -6.53
N PRO A 38 8.11 -11.10 -6.25
CA PRO A 38 7.74 -9.83 -6.86
C PRO A 38 7.92 -9.80 -8.39
N ASP A 39 8.90 -10.51 -8.96
CA ASP A 39 9.10 -10.58 -10.41
C ASP A 39 7.92 -11.22 -11.15
N GLN A 40 7.40 -12.34 -10.62
CA GLN A 40 6.34 -13.12 -11.27
C GLN A 40 4.95 -12.54 -11.05
N THR A 41 4.79 -11.65 -10.06
CA THR A 41 3.48 -11.13 -9.66
C THR A 41 3.42 -9.61 -9.83
N TYR A 42 4.13 -8.90 -8.97
CA TYR A 42 4.08 -7.45 -8.86
C TYR A 42 4.62 -6.74 -10.09
N ARG A 43 5.79 -7.16 -10.59
CA ARG A 43 6.43 -6.53 -11.74
C ARG A 43 5.57 -6.69 -13.00
N GLN A 44 4.99 -7.86 -13.24
CA GLN A 44 4.12 -8.06 -14.40
C GLN A 44 2.91 -7.11 -14.42
N LEU A 45 2.37 -6.78 -13.25
CA LEU A 45 1.22 -5.88 -13.11
C LEU A 45 1.60 -4.40 -13.35
N TYR A 46 2.79 -3.98 -12.90
CA TYR A 46 3.18 -2.57 -12.90
C TYR A 46 4.21 -2.20 -13.96
N GLN A 47 4.83 -3.16 -14.66
CA GLN A 47 5.85 -2.90 -15.68
C GLN A 47 5.29 -1.99 -16.78
N ALA A 48 6.02 -0.93 -17.11
CA ALA A 48 5.74 -0.14 -18.31
C ALA A 48 6.18 -0.92 -19.54
N TRP A 49 5.41 -0.79 -20.62
CA TRP A 49 5.66 -1.45 -21.90
C TRP A 49 5.76 -0.39 -23.00
N TYR A 50 6.69 -0.59 -23.92
CA TYR A 50 6.84 0.22 -25.12
C TYR A 50 7.06 -0.73 -26.31
N GLN A 51 6.22 -0.61 -27.35
CA GLN A 51 6.29 -1.46 -28.55
C GLN A 51 6.32 -2.97 -28.25
N GLY A 52 5.55 -3.42 -27.25
CA GLY A 52 5.45 -4.84 -26.87
C GLY A 52 6.64 -5.37 -26.05
N GLN A 53 7.62 -4.53 -25.71
CA GLN A 53 8.76 -4.88 -24.86
C GLN A 53 8.70 -4.14 -23.51
N PRO A 54 9.24 -4.72 -22.42
CA PRO A 54 9.38 -4.02 -21.15
C PRO A 54 10.21 -2.75 -21.35
N ALA A 55 9.64 -1.60 -20.97
CA ALA A 55 10.37 -0.35 -20.99
C ALA A 55 11.54 -0.40 -19.99
N THR A 56 12.70 0.08 -20.43
CA THR A 56 13.87 0.23 -19.59
C THR A 56 13.75 1.51 -18.75
N LEU A 57 14.34 1.48 -17.56
CA LEU A 57 14.50 2.69 -16.78
C LEU A 57 15.58 3.56 -17.44
N SER A 58 15.38 4.87 -17.46
CA SER A 58 16.38 5.81 -17.99
C SER A 58 17.58 5.90 -17.05
N GLU A 59 18.75 6.22 -17.60
CA GLU A 59 19.99 6.40 -16.84
C GLU A 59 19.82 7.42 -15.71
N LYS A 60 19.18 8.57 -15.99
CA LYS A 60 18.80 9.57 -14.98
C LYS A 60 18.07 8.95 -13.78
N LEU A 61 17.06 8.12 -14.02
CA LEU A 61 16.24 7.56 -12.93
C LEU A 61 16.95 6.43 -12.20
N GLU A 62 17.81 5.67 -12.90
CA GLU A 62 18.69 4.70 -12.26
C GLU A 62 19.67 5.43 -11.32
N ASP A 63 20.30 6.52 -11.77
CA ASP A 63 21.20 7.33 -10.94
C ASP A 63 20.51 7.91 -9.71
N VAL A 64 19.30 8.44 -9.87
CA VAL A 64 18.48 8.93 -8.74
C VAL A 64 18.17 7.80 -7.78
N PHE A 65 17.80 6.62 -8.27
CA PHE A 65 17.53 5.45 -7.43
C PHE A 65 18.77 5.01 -6.65
N GLN A 66 19.92 4.88 -7.31
CA GLN A 66 21.18 4.52 -6.65
C GLN A 66 21.61 5.57 -5.62
N GLN A 67 21.42 6.87 -5.95
CA GLN A 67 21.65 7.95 -5.01
C GLN A 67 20.75 7.83 -3.77
N VAL A 68 19.46 7.53 -3.94
CA VAL A 68 18.53 7.35 -2.82
C VAL A 68 18.94 6.17 -1.93
N LEU A 69 19.35 5.03 -2.51
CA LEU A 69 19.84 3.89 -1.72
C LEU A 69 21.07 4.26 -0.88
N LYS A 70 21.96 5.09 -1.45
CA LYS A 70 23.15 5.59 -0.77
C LYS A 70 22.80 6.58 0.33
N ASP A 71 22.00 7.61 0.02
CA ASP A 71 21.60 8.66 0.95
C ASP A 71 20.82 8.07 2.15
N TYR A 72 19.93 7.10 1.89
CA TYR A 72 19.17 6.40 2.94
C TYR A 72 20.03 5.44 3.78
N GLY A 73 21.24 5.09 3.33
CA GLY A 73 22.17 4.22 4.07
C GLY A 73 21.85 2.73 3.98
N ILE A 74 21.39 2.24 2.82
CA ILE A 74 21.12 0.82 2.60
C ILE A 74 22.40 0.01 2.65
N ARG A 75 22.48 -0.96 3.58
CA ARG A 75 23.66 -1.83 3.75
C ARG A 75 23.91 -2.78 2.58
N SER A 76 22.83 -3.25 1.95
CA SER A 76 22.88 -4.21 0.84
C SER A 76 22.10 -3.67 -0.37
N PRO A 77 22.60 -2.65 -1.10
CA PRO A 77 21.90 -2.04 -2.22
C PRO A 77 21.51 -3.05 -3.32
N LYS A 78 22.33 -4.10 -3.51
CA LYS A 78 22.08 -5.21 -4.44
C LYS A 78 20.77 -5.98 -4.21
N ASN A 79 20.17 -5.85 -3.03
CA ASN A 79 18.89 -6.48 -2.70
C ASN A 79 17.69 -5.61 -3.11
N PHE A 80 17.94 -4.42 -3.65
CA PHE A 80 16.95 -3.53 -4.22
C PHE A 80 17.20 -3.39 -5.71
N SER A 81 16.13 -3.40 -6.50
CA SER A 81 16.18 -3.13 -7.94
C SER A 81 15.06 -2.17 -8.34
N ALA A 82 15.32 -1.39 -9.39
CA ALA A 82 14.32 -0.50 -9.96
C ALA A 82 13.88 -0.98 -11.35
N PHE A 83 12.65 -0.64 -11.73
CA PHE A 83 12.13 -0.87 -13.08
C PHE A 83 11.23 0.28 -13.51
N ALA A 84 11.06 0.48 -14.81
CA ALA A 84 10.11 1.48 -15.31
C ALA A 84 8.68 1.00 -15.06
N SER A 85 7.90 1.76 -14.28
CA SER A 85 6.51 1.43 -13.99
C SER A 85 5.52 2.22 -14.83
N PHE A 86 4.35 1.61 -15.04
CA PHE A 86 3.15 2.29 -15.49
C PHE A 86 2.46 2.97 -14.28
N GLY A 87 2.00 4.20 -14.48
CA GLY A 87 1.42 5.04 -13.43
C GLY A 87 2.14 6.38 -13.26
N PHE A 88 1.87 7.06 -12.13
CA PHE A 88 2.33 8.42 -11.85
C PHE A 88 3.04 8.60 -10.50
N HIS A 89 3.23 7.51 -9.76
CA HIS A 89 3.95 7.52 -8.49
C HIS A 89 4.79 6.24 -8.36
N PRO A 90 5.90 6.27 -7.59
CA PRO A 90 6.66 5.07 -7.29
C PRO A 90 5.81 4.04 -6.55
N VAL A 91 6.04 2.77 -6.88
CA VAL A 91 5.32 1.64 -6.30
C VAL A 91 6.37 0.56 -5.97
N GLY A 92 6.21 -0.17 -4.86
CA GLY A 92 7.18 -1.23 -4.51
C GLY A 92 6.57 -2.54 -3.98
N ALA A 93 7.32 -3.62 -4.13
CA ALA A 93 7.04 -4.90 -3.49
C ALA A 93 8.33 -5.70 -3.31
N GLY A 94 8.31 -6.63 -2.37
CA GLY A 94 9.41 -7.53 -2.12
C GLY A 94 9.87 -7.44 -0.68
N ILE A 95 10.79 -8.33 -0.31
CA ILE A 95 11.37 -8.40 1.02
C ILE A 95 12.89 -8.36 0.86
N PRO A 96 13.57 -7.26 1.25
CA PRO A 96 14.99 -7.06 0.95
C PRO A 96 15.93 -8.13 1.51
N TRP A 97 15.52 -8.91 2.52
CA TRP A 97 16.35 -9.98 3.10
C TRP A 97 16.04 -11.36 2.52
N LEU A 98 15.10 -11.48 1.57
CA LEU A 98 14.85 -12.71 0.82
C LEU A 98 15.65 -12.72 -0.48
N PRO A 99 15.88 -13.91 -1.09
CA PRO A 99 16.65 -14.01 -2.34
C PRO A 99 16.08 -13.20 -3.51
N ALA A 100 14.75 -13.05 -3.60
CA ALA A 100 14.10 -12.25 -4.63
C ALA A 100 14.25 -10.72 -4.43
N GLY A 101 14.71 -10.29 -3.24
CA GLY A 101 14.91 -8.90 -2.89
C GLY A 101 13.64 -8.05 -2.90
N ALA A 102 13.84 -6.76 -3.09
CA ALA A 102 12.83 -5.72 -3.17
C ALA A 102 12.91 -4.99 -4.52
N GLN A 103 11.76 -4.65 -5.07
CA GLN A 103 11.63 -3.99 -6.36
C GLN A 103 10.83 -2.71 -6.25
N ILE A 104 11.31 -1.65 -6.91
CA ILE A 104 10.66 -0.35 -6.94
C ILE A 104 10.40 0.03 -8.40
N GLY A 105 9.13 0.13 -8.74
CA GLY A 105 8.66 0.67 -10.00
C GLY A 105 8.70 2.19 -9.96
N ILE A 106 9.49 2.81 -10.84
CA ILE A 106 9.63 4.26 -10.97
C ILE A 106 8.91 4.71 -12.24
N PRO A 107 7.96 5.66 -12.14
CA PRO A 107 7.15 6.04 -13.29
C PRO A 107 7.91 7.03 -14.17
N ALA A 108 7.77 6.92 -15.49
CA ALA A 108 8.59 7.75 -16.38
C ALA A 108 8.20 9.23 -16.43
N ASN A 109 7.12 9.67 -15.77
CA ASN A 109 6.89 11.10 -15.59
C ASN A 109 8.01 11.77 -14.77
N PHE A 110 8.82 10.99 -14.03
CA PHE A 110 10.00 11.50 -13.33
C PHE A 110 11.15 11.87 -14.30
N ASN A 111 11.09 11.43 -15.56
CA ASN A 111 11.99 11.94 -16.60
C ASN A 111 11.69 13.39 -16.96
N SER A 112 10.42 13.82 -16.83
CA SER A 112 10.01 15.17 -17.18
C SER A 112 10.61 16.23 -16.27
N THR A 113 10.82 17.40 -16.84
CA THR A 113 11.19 18.65 -16.17
C THR A 113 10.14 19.72 -16.50
N THR A 114 10.32 20.93 -15.97
CA THR A 114 9.50 22.09 -16.35
C THR A 114 9.60 22.41 -17.84
N ASP A 115 10.79 22.21 -18.41
CA ASP A 115 11.10 22.58 -19.79
C ASP A 115 10.89 21.42 -20.77
N ASP A 116 10.92 20.18 -20.27
CA ASP A 116 10.69 18.96 -21.05
C ASP A 116 9.62 18.08 -20.39
N SER A 117 8.38 18.22 -20.84
CA SER A 117 7.25 17.40 -20.38
C SER A 117 7.07 16.09 -21.17
N SER A 118 8.03 15.69 -22.02
CA SER A 118 7.90 14.54 -22.93
C SER A 118 7.59 13.22 -22.23
N GLY A 119 8.17 12.99 -21.04
CA GLY A 119 7.89 11.83 -20.17
C GLY A 119 6.41 11.70 -19.74
N ILE A 120 5.63 12.77 -19.86
CA ILE A 120 4.19 12.82 -19.61
C ILE A 120 3.42 12.85 -20.93
N THR A 121 3.73 13.79 -21.83
CA THR A 121 2.90 14.10 -23.01
C THR A 121 3.05 13.10 -24.15
N ASN A 122 4.18 12.38 -24.24
CA ASN A 122 4.39 11.36 -25.28
C ASN A 122 3.63 10.05 -24.99
N ARG A 123 2.80 10.04 -23.96
CA ARG A 123 2.01 8.88 -23.53
C ARG A 123 0.53 9.16 -23.76
N THR A 124 -0.16 8.17 -24.30
CA THR A 124 -1.62 8.21 -24.42
C THR A 124 -2.24 8.01 -23.04
N ILE A 125 -2.66 9.11 -22.41
CA ILE A 125 -3.42 9.09 -21.15
C ILE A 125 -4.90 9.24 -21.50
N LEU A 126 -5.68 8.22 -21.17
CA LEU A 126 -7.13 8.20 -21.40
C LEU A 126 -7.86 8.44 -20.08
N ILE A 127 -8.74 9.43 -20.05
CA ILE A 127 -9.67 9.68 -18.95
C ILE A 127 -11.08 9.58 -19.52
N ASN A 128 -11.91 8.70 -18.93
CA ASN A 128 -13.25 8.39 -19.43
C ASN A 128 -13.26 8.03 -20.94
N GLY A 129 -12.25 7.27 -21.38
CA GLY A 129 -12.08 6.86 -22.78
C GLY A 129 -11.64 7.96 -23.75
N LYS A 130 -11.40 9.18 -23.27
CA LYS A 130 -10.93 10.32 -24.07
C LYS A 130 -9.49 10.62 -23.77
N MET A 131 -8.71 10.94 -24.81
CA MET A 131 -7.33 11.40 -24.63
C MET A 131 -7.33 12.75 -23.91
N VAL A 132 -6.42 12.90 -22.95
CA VAL A 132 -6.23 14.18 -22.27
C VAL A 132 -5.70 15.21 -23.26
N ASP A 133 -6.41 16.33 -23.38
CA ASP A 133 -5.92 17.50 -24.10
C ASP A 133 -4.97 18.30 -23.21
N TRP A 134 -3.67 18.15 -23.46
CA TRP A 134 -2.60 18.82 -22.70
C TRP A 134 -2.57 20.35 -22.83
N ASN A 135 -3.32 20.91 -23.79
CA ASN A 135 -3.42 22.35 -24.00
C ASN A 135 -4.65 22.97 -23.31
N SER A 136 -5.59 22.14 -22.86
CA SER A 136 -6.71 22.60 -22.03
C SER A 136 -6.24 23.03 -20.64
N ASP A 137 -7.00 23.89 -19.96
CA ASP A 137 -6.69 24.33 -18.59
C ASP A 137 -6.51 23.14 -17.63
N ALA A 138 -7.41 22.16 -17.70
CA ALA A 138 -7.35 20.97 -16.87
C ALA A 138 -6.19 20.03 -17.25
N GLY A 139 -5.88 19.90 -18.55
CA GLY A 139 -4.72 19.14 -19.00
C GLY A 139 -3.39 19.78 -18.61
N SER A 140 -3.31 21.11 -18.66
CA SER A 140 -2.14 21.88 -18.21
C SER A 140 -1.96 21.74 -16.70
N ALA A 141 -3.04 21.87 -15.91
CA ALA A 141 -3.01 21.65 -14.46
C ALA A 141 -2.59 20.20 -14.11
N LEU A 142 -3.07 19.20 -14.86
CA LEU A 142 -2.67 17.82 -14.67
C LEU A 142 -1.18 17.62 -15.00
N LYS A 143 -0.72 18.17 -16.12
CA LYS A 143 0.69 18.13 -16.55
C LYS A 143 1.60 18.74 -15.48
N GLU A 144 1.25 19.92 -14.96
CA GLU A 144 2.00 20.58 -13.89
C GLU A 144 2.06 19.72 -12.62
N ALA A 145 0.95 19.08 -12.24
CA ALA A 145 0.89 18.21 -11.07
C ALA A 145 1.69 16.89 -11.23
N LEU A 146 2.11 16.54 -12.45
CA LEU A 146 2.88 15.34 -12.76
C LEU A 146 4.39 15.60 -12.92
N VAL A 147 4.81 16.87 -12.96
CA VAL A 147 6.22 17.29 -12.96
C VAL A 147 6.66 17.49 -11.51
N PHE A 148 7.70 16.76 -11.11
CA PHE A 148 8.28 16.77 -9.77
C PHE A 148 9.72 17.26 -9.81
N SER A 149 10.11 18.07 -8.82
CA SER A 149 11.52 18.41 -8.59
C SER A 149 12.35 17.17 -8.26
N LEU A 150 13.67 17.28 -8.38
CA LEU A 150 14.59 16.20 -8.03
C LEU A 150 14.41 15.76 -6.57
N ASP A 151 14.22 16.70 -5.66
CA ASP A 151 14.05 16.41 -4.23
C ASP A 151 12.73 15.66 -3.97
N ALA A 152 11.66 16.03 -4.66
CA ALA A 152 10.38 15.32 -4.57
C ALA A 152 10.46 13.91 -5.16
N GLN A 153 11.22 13.72 -6.25
CA GLN A 153 11.48 12.40 -6.82
C GLN A 153 12.27 11.51 -5.85
N LYS A 154 13.35 12.06 -5.26
CA LYS A 154 14.16 11.38 -4.24
C LYS A 154 13.35 10.98 -3.02
N PHE A 155 12.54 11.90 -2.48
CA PHE A 155 11.62 11.60 -1.39
C PHE A 155 10.66 10.47 -1.74
N ALA A 156 10.02 10.52 -2.92
CA ALA A 156 9.05 9.54 -3.34
C ALA A 156 9.66 8.12 -3.45
N ILE A 157 10.90 8.02 -3.94
CA ILE A 157 11.63 6.76 -4.02
C ILE A 157 12.09 6.31 -2.63
N ALA A 158 12.64 7.21 -1.80
CA ALA A 158 13.09 6.89 -0.45
C ALA A 158 11.95 6.39 0.44
N ARG A 159 10.74 6.93 0.28
CA ARG A 159 9.56 6.44 0.98
C ARG A 159 9.27 4.98 0.65
N GLU A 160 9.37 4.59 -0.62
CA GLU A 160 9.19 3.19 -1.01
C GLU A 160 10.32 2.29 -0.49
N VAL A 161 11.57 2.77 -0.51
CA VAL A 161 12.71 2.06 0.11
C VAL A 161 12.46 1.84 1.61
N ALA A 162 12.10 2.89 2.35
CA ALA A 162 11.79 2.84 3.77
C ALA A 162 10.65 1.85 4.07
N ARG A 163 9.58 1.90 3.25
CA ARG A 163 8.44 1.00 3.35
C ARG A 163 8.84 -0.47 3.24
N LEU A 164 9.66 -0.81 2.24
CA LEU A 164 10.12 -2.18 1.99
C LEU A 164 11.12 -2.66 3.05
N GLN A 165 11.96 -1.77 3.59
CA GLN A 165 12.96 -2.13 4.59
C GLN A 165 12.38 -2.33 6.00
N SER A 166 11.30 -1.64 6.36
CA SER A 166 10.72 -1.64 7.72
C SER A 166 10.19 -2.99 8.21
N GLY A 167 10.04 -3.98 7.33
CA GLY A 167 9.34 -5.23 7.61
C GLY A 167 7.83 -5.08 7.83
N GLY A 168 7.29 -3.87 7.65
CA GLY A 168 5.86 -3.59 7.77
C GLY A 168 4.98 -4.42 6.85
N LEU A 169 5.50 -4.86 5.69
CA LEU A 169 4.76 -5.75 4.78
C LEU A 169 4.49 -7.13 5.37
N VAL A 170 5.45 -7.68 6.12
CA VAL A 170 5.29 -8.95 6.83
C VAL A 170 4.27 -8.79 7.95
N LEU A 171 4.37 -7.69 8.70
CA LEU A 171 3.39 -7.35 9.74
C LEU A 171 1.98 -7.21 9.16
N LYS A 172 1.84 -6.49 8.04
CA LYS A 172 0.56 -6.34 7.32
C LYS A 172 -0.02 -7.68 6.89
N ALA A 173 0.79 -8.58 6.33
CA ALA A 173 0.35 -9.92 5.94
C ALA A 173 -0.09 -10.78 7.14
N ALA A 174 0.47 -10.53 8.33
CA ALA A 174 0.17 -11.24 9.57
C ALA A 174 -1.12 -10.78 10.28
N VAL A 175 -1.69 -9.62 9.93
CA VAL A 175 -2.89 -9.09 10.62
C VAL A 175 -4.08 -10.06 10.49
N ALA A 176 -4.40 -10.48 9.26
CA ALA A 176 -5.54 -11.37 9.02
C ALA A 176 -5.44 -12.72 9.74
N PRO A 177 -4.31 -13.47 9.66
CA PRO A 177 -4.16 -14.72 10.41
C PRO A 177 -4.15 -14.50 11.94
N PHE A 178 -3.57 -13.40 12.42
CA PHE A 178 -3.62 -13.06 13.84
C PHE A 178 -5.06 -12.86 14.33
N CYS A 179 -5.88 -12.10 13.59
CA CYS A 179 -7.28 -11.89 13.93
C CYS A 179 -8.11 -13.18 13.80
N LEU A 180 -7.82 -14.06 12.83
CA LEU A 180 -8.46 -15.37 12.73
C LEU A 180 -8.16 -16.25 13.97
N GLY A 181 -6.90 -16.28 14.42
CA GLY A 181 -6.54 -16.91 15.69
C GLY A 181 -7.28 -16.29 16.87
N GLY A 182 -7.43 -14.95 16.87
CA GLY A 182 -8.23 -14.21 17.84
C GLY A 182 -9.70 -14.65 17.90
N VAL A 183 -10.35 -14.92 16.76
CA VAL A 183 -11.73 -15.46 16.73
C VAL A 183 -11.85 -16.76 17.52
N TRP A 184 -10.85 -17.64 17.38
CA TRP A 184 -10.84 -18.90 18.13
C TRP A 184 -10.71 -18.64 19.64
N VAL A 185 -9.81 -17.74 20.05
CA VAL A 185 -9.64 -17.34 21.45
C VAL A 185 -10.92 -16.71 22.01
N TYR A 186 -11.52 -15.75 21.32
CA TYR A 186 -12.79 -15.13 21.70
C TYR A 186 -13.91 -16.18 21.84
N SER A 187 -14.00 -17.12 20.89
CA SER A 187 -15.00 -18.19 20.91
C SER A 187 -14.86 -19.11 22.13
N VAL A 188 -13.63 -19.45 22.52
CA VAL A 188 -13.37 -20.29 23.71
C VAL A 188 -13.64 -19.49 24.98
N PHE A 189 -13.08 -18.28 25.08
CA PHE A 189 -13.20 -17.42 26.25
C PHE A 189 -14.66 -17.07 26.56
N LEU A 190 -15.44 -16.63 25.57
CA LEU A 190 -16.84 -16.27 25.77
C LEU A 190 -17.67 -17.50 26.22
N LYS A 191 -17.44 -18.67 25.65
CA LYS A 191 -18.13 -19.90 26.10
C LYS A 191 -17.77 -20.28 27.53
N GLN A 192 -16.52 -20.05 27.93
CA GLN A 192 -16.08 -20.29 29.30
C GLN A 192 -16.75 -19.32 30.28
N VAL A 193 -16.74 -18.01 29.98
CA VAL A 193 -17.34 -16.97 30.82
C VAL A 193 -18.83 -17.17 31.00
N PHE A 194 -19.55 -17.55 29.94
CA PHE A 194 -21.00 -17.79 30.00
C PHE A 194 -21.37 -19.22 30.41
N GLY A 195 -20.41 -20.10 30.73
CA GLY A 195 -20.68 -21.50 31.10
C GLY A 195 -21.32 -22.34 29.99
N LEU A 196 -21.15 -21.94 28.72
CA LEU A 196 -21.88 -22.50 27.58
C LEU A 196 -21.20 -23.72 26.94
N HIS A 197 -20.14 -24.27 27.52
CA HIS A 197 -19.48 -25.47 26.98
C HIS A 197 -20.43 -26.68 26.91
N ALA A 198 -21.27 -26.86 27.93
CA ALA A 198 -22.33 -27.88 27.99
C ALA A 198 -23.74 -27.31 27.64
N GLY A 199 -23.81 -26.04 27.20
CA GLY A 199 -25.07 -25.33 26.99
C GLY A 199 -25.78 -25.68 25.67
N PRO A 200 -27.04 -25.18 25.49
CA PRO A 200 -27.82 -25.42 24.29
C PRO A 200 -27.09 -25.00 23.00
N LEU A 201 -27.29 -25.75 21.91
CA LEU A 201 -26.59 -25.53 20.64
C LEU A 201 -26.79 -24.11 20.09
N LEU A 202 -27.98 -23.53 20.27
CA LEU A 202 -28.31 -22.18 19.81
C LEU A 202 -27.43 -21.11 20.47
N PHE A 203 -27.26 -21.16 21.79
CA PHE A 203 -26.41 -20.19 22.50
C PHE A 203 -24.93 -20.35 22.14
N ARG A 204 -24.46 -21.60 21.95
CA ARG A 204 -23.10 -21.85 21.44
C ARG A 204 -22.90 -21.28 20.03
N GLY A 205 -23.92 -21.37 19.17
CA GLY A 205 -23.94 -20.76 17.85
C GLY A 205 -23.88 -19.23 17.94
N ALA A 206 -24.73 -18.61 18.77
CA ALA A 206 -24.75 -17.16 18.97
C ALA A 206 -23.39 -16.62 19.45
N VAL A 207 -22.74 -17.30 20.41
CA VAL A 207 -21.39 -16.90 20.87
C VAL A 207 -20.34 -17.00 19.78
N ASN A 208 -20.42 -17.99 18.88
CA ASN A 208 -19.51 -18.06 17.73
C ASN A 208 -19.72 -16.89 16.76
N VAL A 209 -20.97 -16.48 16.54
CA VAL A 209 -21.27 -15.29 15.71
C VAL A 209 -20.69 -14.04 16.36
N VAL A 210 -20.87 -13.85 17.68
CA VAL A 210 -20.27 -12.73 18.41
C VAL A 210 -18.74 -12.75 18.31
N ALA A 211 -18.10 -13.90 18.51
CA ALA A 211 -16.66 -14.05 18.36
C ALA A 211 -16.17 -13.70 16.94
N LEU A 212 -16.94 -14.08 15.91
CA LEU A 212 -16.65 -13.72 14.52
C LEU A 212 -16.75 -12.20 14.30
N CYS A 213 -17.81 -11.56 14.82
CA CYS A 213 -17.96 -10.10 14.76
C CYS A 213 -16.79 -9.39 15.45
N LEU A 214 -16.37 -9.84 16.65
CA LEU A 214 -15.22 -9.29 17.35
C LEU A 214 -13.91 -9.47 16.56
N GLY A 215 -13.73 -10.62 15.91
CA GLY A 215 -12.59 -10.84 15.03
C GLY A 215 -12.57 -9.93 13.81
N ALA A 216 -13.74 -9.72 13.18
CA ALA A 216 -13.86 -8.80 12.05
C ALA A 216 -13.53 -7.35 12.46
N VAL A 217 -14.07 -6.87 13.59
CA VAL A 217 -13.74 -5.55 14.14
C VAL A 217 -12.24 -5.45 14.46
N SER A 218 -11.67 -6.47 15.10
CA SER A 218 -10.23 -6.54 15.40
C SER A 218 -9.39 -6.44 14.12
N TYR A 219 -9.81 -7.12 13.05
CA TYR A 219 -9.12 -7.08 11.75
C TYR A 219 -9.16 -5.69 11.14
N PHE A 220 -10.33 -5.04 11.09
CA PHE A 220 -10.42 -3.69 10.51
C PHE A 220 -9.55 -2.68 11.26
N LEU A 221 -9.62 -2.68 12.59
CA LEU A 221 -8.82 -1.77 13.43
C LEU A 221 -7.32 -2.05 13.32
N ALA A 222 -6.90 -3.32 13.42
CA ALA A 222 -5.49 -3.67 13.34
C ALA A 222 -4.92 -3.43 11.92
N SER A 223 -5.70 -3.72 10.87
CA SER A 223 -5.29 -3.48 9.49
C SER A 223 -5.11 -1.99 9.22
N ASP A 224 -6.08 -1.16 9.64
CA ASP A 224 -5.98 0.30 9.50
C ASP A 224 -4.79 0.86 10.28
N ALA A 225 -4.63 0.48 11.56
CA ALA A 225 -3.50 0.91 12.39
C ALA A 225 -2.13 0.52 11.78
N VAL A 226 -1.99 -0.71 11.29
CA VAL A 226 -0.75 -1.16 10.64
C VAL A 226 -0.50 -0.41 9.33
N ASN A 227 -1.53 -0.19 8.51
CA ASN A 227 -1.38 0.59 7.27
C ASN A 227 -0.95 2.03 7.55
N GLN A 228 -1.58 2.69 8.53
CA GLN A 228 -1.23 4.04 8.93
C GLN A 228 0.19 4.13 9.49
N TRP A 229 0.55 3.18 10.37
CA TRP A 229 1.91 3.11 10.89
C TRP A 229 2.95 2.94 9.79
N ILE A 230 2.69 2.06 8.81
CA ILE A 230 3.58 1.88 7.65
C ILE A 230 3.70 3.18 6.85
N ASP A 231 2.58 3.83 6.53
CA ASP A 231 2.57 5.07 5.75
C ASP A 231 3.35 6.19 6.45
N TYR A 232 3.02 6.50 7.70
CA TYR A 232 3.67 7.57 8.46
C TYR A 232 5.13 7.25 8.76
N SER A 233 5.44 6.01 9.12
CA SER A 233 6.82 5.59 9.36
C SER A 233 7.65 5.75 8.09
N SER A 234 7.14 5.30 6.93
CA SER A 234 7.87 5.42 5.66
C SER A 234 8.14 6.88 5.28
N ASP A 235 7.15 7.76 5.47
CA ASP A 235 7.30 9.20 5.20
C ASP A 235 8.31 9.84 6.14
N ARG A 236 8.22 9.53 7.43
CA ARG A 236 9.13 10.07 8.44
C ARG A 236 10.57 9.66 8.18
N HIS A 237 10.81 8.40 7.84
CA HIS A 237 12.15 7.92 7.51
C HIS A 237 12.67 8.55 6.21
N ALA A 238 11.83 8.70 5.18
CA ALA A 238 12.23 9.34 3.93
C ALA A 238 12.51 10.83 4.10
N ALA A 239 11.66 11.56 4.82
CA ALA A 239 11.87 12.98 5.13
C ALA A 239 13.10 13.18 6.03
N GLY A 240 13.35 12.25 6.96
CA GLY A 240 14.49 12.29 7.87
C GLY A 240 15.85 11.98 7.24
N VAL A 241 15.92 11.66 5.93
CA VAL A 241 17.19 11.48 5.22
C VAL A 241 17.98 12.79 5.17
N SER A 242 17.32 13.88 4.80
CA SER A 242 17.88 15.23 4.83
C SER A 242 16.77 16.27 4.71
N HIS A 243 17.11 17.53 5.02
CA HIS A 243 16.21 18.66 4.86
C HIS A 243 15.66 18.81 3.42
N ASP A 244 16.44 18.44 2.40
CA ASP A 244 16.00 18.49 1.01
C ASP A 244 14.96 17.39 0.71
N TYR A 245 15.12 16.18 1.28
CA TYR A 245 14.10 15.14 1.17
C TYR A 245 12.80 15.55 1.86
N ALA A 246 12.88 16.20 3.03
CA ALA A 246 11.69 16.68 3.72
C ALA A 246 10.94 17.77 2.92
N LYS A 247 11.66 18.72 2.31
CA LYS A 247 11.07 19.69 1.36
C LYS A 247 10.46 19.01 0.14
N GLY A 248 11.18 18.06 -0.44
CA GLY A 248 10.69 17.22 -1.54
C GLY A 248 9.42 16.47 -1.16
N GLY A 249 9.29 16.02 0.09
CA GLY A 249 8.08 15.38 0.61
C GLY A 249 6.86 16.29 0.67
N LEU A 250 7.03 17.56 1.04
CA LEU A 250 5.94 18.54 0.99
C LEU A 250 5.47 18.76 -0.45
N GLU A 251 6.40 19.01 -1.38
CA GLU A 251 6.07 19.17 -2.79
C GLU A 251 5.40 17.92 -3.34
N PHE A 252 5.92 16.74 -3.02
CA PHE A 252 5.38 15.47 -3.49
C PHE A 252 3.89 15.31 -3.13
N TYR A 253 3.52 15.58 -1.87
CA TYR A 253 2.12 15.50 -1.46
C TYR A 253 1.27 16.63 -2.03
N ASP A 254 1.81 17.85 -2.16
CA ASP A 254 1.10 18.95 -2.82
C ASP A 254 0.76 18.61 -4.28
N LYS A 255 1.71 18.01 -5.01
CA LYS A 255 1.53 17.53 -6.39
C LYS A 255 0.53 16.37 -6.46
N ILE A 256 0.55 15.41 -5.53
CA ILE A 256 -0.48 14.35 -5.45
C ILE A 256 -1.88 14.93 -5.22
N LEU A 257 -2.02 15.84 -4.26
CA LEU A 257 -3.31 16.46 -3.94
C LEU A 257 -3.83 17.28 -5.12
N SER A 258 -2.96 18.05 -5.78
CA SER A 258 -3.29 18.81 -6.99
C SER A 258 -3.73 17.89 -8.12
N ARG A 259 -2.96 16.84 -8.42
CA ARG A 259 -3.29 15.83 -9.42
C ARG A 259 -4.68 15.22 -9.16
N ASN A 260 -4.95 14.84 -7.93
CA ASN A 260 -6.21 14.21 -7.55
C ASN A 260 -7.40 15.16 -7.69
N LYS A 261 -7.25 16.45 -7.35
CA LYS A 261 -8.27 17.48 -7.61
C LYS A 261 -8.55 17.65 -9.09
N THR A 262 -7.50 17.69 -9.92
CA THR A 262 -7.65 17.79 -11.37
C THR A 262 -8.34 16.55 -11.95
N LEU A 263 -7.95 15.35 -11.49
CA LEU A 263 -8.60 14.10 -11.88
C LEU A 263 -10.06 14.03 -11.43
N ARG A 264 -10.40 14.55 -10.25
CA ARG A 264 -11.79 14.69 -9.80
C ARG A 264 -12.63 15.42 -10.85
N SER A 265 -12.14 16.57 -11.33
CA SER A 265 -12.83 17.35 -12.36
C SER A 265 -12.86 16.65 -13.72
N LEU A 266 -11.72 16.11 -14.18
CA LEU A 266 -11.60 15.49 -15.50
C LEU A 266 -12.44 14.21 -15.64
N MET A 267 -12.65 13.48 -14.55
CA MET A 267 -13.43 12.25 -14.53
C MET A 267 -14.94 12.49 -14.31
N GLY A 268 -15.37 13.72 -14.02
CA GLY A 268 -16.77 14.02 -13.70
C GLY A 268 -17.25 13.23 -12.48
N GLN A 269 -18.48 12.69 -12.54
CA GLN A 269 -19.10 11.96 -11.42
C GLN A 269 -18.23 10.83 -10.85
N MET A 270 -17.55 10.06 -11.72
CA MET A 270 -16.61 9.01 -11.29
C MET A 270 -15.44 9.56 -10.47
N GLY A 271 -14.94 10.74 -10.86
CA GLY A 271 -13.91 11.44 -10.10
C GLY A 271 -14.42 11.87 -8.74
N GLU A 272 -15.68 12.30 -8.68
CA GLU A 272 -16.30 12.76 -7.44
C GLU A 272 -16.52 11.68 -6.39
N GLU A 273 -16.67 10.42 -6.82
CA GLU A 273 -16.77 9.24 -5.95
C GLU A 273 -15.41 8.76 -5.44
N VAL A 274 -14.33 9.03 -6.18
CA VAL A 274 -12.97 8.54 -5.85
C VAL A 274 -12.17 9.56 -5.04
N TYR A 275 -12.25 10.84 -5.39
CA TYR A 275 -11.40 11.90 -4.83
C TYR A 275 -12.22 12.91 -4.06
N ALA A 276 -11.88 13.18 -2.80
CA ALA A 276 -12.47 14.27 -2.03
C ALA A 276 -12.08 15.64 -2.61
N PRO A 277 -12.85 16.73 -2.35
CA PRO A 277 -12.48 18.08 -2.77
C PRO A 277 -11.09 18.54 -2.29
N SER A 278 -10.60 17.98 -1.19
CA SER A 278 -9.25 18.21 -0.68
C SER A 278 -8.14 17.56 -1.51
N GLY A 279 -8.45 16.62 -2.40
CA GLY A 279 -7.50 15.79 -3.14
C GLY A 279 -7.17 14.45 -2.45
N ASN A 280 -7.71 14.21 -1.25
CA ASN A 280 -7.62 12.90 -0.60
C ASN A 280 -8.48 11.85 -1.32
N LEU A 281 -8.19 10.57 -1.10
CA LEU A 281 -9.04 9.48 -1.56
C LEU A 281 -10.22 9.29 -0.60
N PHE A 282 -11.41 9.02 -1.12
CA PHE A 282 -12.53 8.59 -0.28
C PHE A 282 -12.27 7.17 0.29
N PRO A 283 -12.80 6.86 1.49
CA PRO A 283 -12.67 5.54 2.09
C PRO A 283 -13.33 4.47 1.22
N ALA A 284 -12.77 3.25 1.24
CA ALA A 284 -13.30 2.14 0.44
C ALA A 284 -14.67 1.63 0.95
N HIS A 285 -14.96 1.85 2.23
CA HIS A 285 -16.26 1.61 2.88
C HIS A 285 -16.33 2.35 4.23
N LEU A 286 -17.52 2.39 4.84
CA LEU A 286 -17.84 3.13 6.09
C LEU A 286 -16.87 2.90 7.27
N LEU A 287 -16.08 1.82 7.27
CA LEU A 287 -15.22 1.41 8.38
C LEU A 287 -13.73 1.25 8.03
N GLN A 288 -13.31 1.54 6.79
CA GLN A 288 -11.90 1.40 6.40
C GLN A 288 -11.43 2.53 5.49
N LEU A 289 -10.42 3.26 5.97
CA LEU A 289 -9.61 4.13 5.14
C LEU A 289 -8.78 3.23 4.20
N LYS A 290 -8.92 3.43 2.89
CA LYS A 290 -8.12 2.69 1.89
C LYS A 290 -6.64 3.05 2.00
N HIS A 291 -6.37 4.31 2.37
CA HIS A 291 -5.06 4.89 2.57
C HIS A 291 -5.13 5.98 3.64
N THR A 292 -4.02 6.19 4.34
CA THR A 292 -3.84 7.35 5.22
C THR A 292 -4.03 8.65 4.42
N PRO A 293 -4.84 9.61 4.88
CA PRO A 293 -5.07 10.85 4.14
C PRO A 293 -3.76 11.56 3.78
N TYR A 294 -3.60 11.91 2.50
CA TYR A 294 -2.41 12.59 1.99
C TYR A 294 -2.18 13.96 2.65
N THR A 295 -3.26 14.65 3.03
CA THR A 295 -3.17 15.90 3.81
C THR A 295 -2.51 15.68 5.17
N SER A 296 -2.91 14.62 5.89
CA SER A 296 -2.32 14.26 7.20
C SER A 296 -0.85 13.86 7.06
N ARG A 297 -0.50 13.08 6.03
CA ARG A 297 0.89 12.70 5.73
C ARG A 297 1.77 13.92 5.46
N ARG A 298 1.27 14.87 4.65
CA ARG A 298 1.94 16.15 4.39
C ARG A 298 2.14 16.97 5.66
N GLU A 299 1.11 17.07 6.51
CA GLU A 299 1.19 17.78 7.79
C GLU A 299 2.24 17.16 8.73
N GLY A 300 2.34 15.83 8.75
CA GLY A 300 3.38 15.13 9.51
C GLY A 300 4.79 15.52 9.07
N ILE A 301 5.05 15.63 7.77
CA ILE A 301 6.35 16.08 7.25
C ILE A 301 6.60 17.56 7.58
N LEU A 302 5.56 18.39 7.48
CA LEU A 302 5.66 19.81 7.83
C LEU A 302 6.01 20.01 9.31
N ALA A 303 5.49 19.17 10.20
CA ALA A 303 5.82 19.20 11.62
C ALA A 303 7.30 18.87 11.85
N LEU A 304 7.83 17.82 11.21
CA LEU A 304 9.25 17.45 11.29
C LEU A 304 10.17 18.60 10.86
N LEU A 305 9.85 19.29 9.76
CA LEU A 305 10.60 20.45 9.27
C LEU A 305 10.58 21.67 10.22
N LYS A 306 9.53 21.79 11.04
CA LYS A 306 9.45 22.87 12.03
C LYS A 306 10.27 22.54 13.27
N GLU A 307 10.24 21.28 13.72
CA GLU A 307 11.02 20.81 14.86
C GLU A 307 12.52 20.98 14.65
N GLU A 308 13.05 20.69 13.45
CA GLU A 308 14.48 20.89 13.13
C GLU A 308 14.96 22.35 13.16
N LYS A 309 14.05 23.32 13.11
CA LYS A 309 14.39 24.76 13.14
C LYS A 309 14.43 25.35 14.55
N THR A 310 14.08 24.56 15.56
CA THR A 310 14.02 24.94 16.98
C THR A 310 15.23 24.40 17.72
#